data_AF-A0A846WWE2-F1
#
_entry.id   AF-A0A846WWE2-F1
#
_cell.length_a   1.000
_cell.length_b   1.000
_cell.length_c   1.000
_cell.angle_alpha   90.00
_cell.angle_beta   90.00
_cell.angle_gamma   90.00
#
_symmetry.space_group_name_H-M   'P 1'
#
loop_
_entity.id
_entity.type
_entity.pdbx_description
1 polymer ?
#
loop_
_entity_poly.entity_id
_entity_poly.type
_entity_poly.pdbx_seq_one_letter_code
_entity_poly.pdbx_strand_id
1 'polypeptide(L)'
;MKLSPERAFENSDGTTEKWWATRRTEYRGVEIATTVKTLQRADNELTDQDVALLISDHTNPRTISIPVSILEQVISALEDAKHDVSHVWERVTK
;
A
#
# COMPACT_ATOMS: atom_id res chain seq x y z
N MET A 1 9.23 2.96 -21.49
CA MET A 1 9.80 3.68 -20.33
C MET A 1 10.28 2.62 -19.33
N LYS A 2 11.57 2.60 -18.97
CA LYS A 2 12.10 1.59 -18.04
C LYS A 2 11.90 2.12 -16.62
N LEU A 3 11.04 1.46 -15.83
CA LEU A 3 10.87 1.78 -14.42
C LEU A 3 12.10 1.30 -13.65
N SER A 4 12.64 2.15 -12.77
CA SER A 4 13.74 1.80 -11.87
C SER A 4 13.21 1.80 -10.43
N PRO A 5 13.60 0.84 -9.58
CA PRO A 5 13.16 0.84 -8.20
C PRO A 5 13.78 2.00 -7.41
N GLU A 6 13.00 2.60 -6.51
CA GLU A 6 13.44 3.60 -5.53
C GLU A 6 14.44 3.00 -4.53
N ARG A 7 14.19 1.75 -4.10
CA ARG A 7 15.01 1.01 -3.14
C ARG A 7 15.04 -0.47 -3.50
N ALA A 8 16.17 -1.12 -3.22
CA ALA A 8 16.32 -2.57 -3.36
C ALA A 8 17.14 -3.11 -2.20
N PHE A 9 16.77 -4.30 -1.72
CA PHE A 9 17.45 -5.01 -0.65
C PHE A 9 17.66 -6.47 -1.07
N GLU A 10 18.88 -6.96 -0.88
CA GLU A 10 19.18 -8.38 -1.02
C GLU A 10 19.00 -9.04 0.33
N ASN A 11 18.14 -10.05 0.37
CA ASN A 11 17.87 -10.82 1.58
C ASN A 11 18.84 -11.99 1.69
N SER A 12 19.09 -12.42 2.92
CA SER A 12 20.00 -13.54 3.21
C SER A 12 19.55 -14.90 2.63
N ASP A 13 18.28 -15.03 2.25
CA ASP A 13 17.71 -16.21 1.59
C ASP A 13 17.88 -16.20 0.06
N GLY A 14 18.60 -15.21 -0.49
CA GLY A 14 18.84 -15.08 -1.93
C GLY A 14 17.69 -14.43 -2.69
N THR A 15 16.66 -13.92 -2.00
CA THR A 15 15.63 -13.10 -2.62
C THR A 15 16.03 -11.62 -2.69
N THR A 16 15.52 -10.90 -3.67
CA THR A 16 15.67 -9.45 -3.81
C THR A 16 14.32 -8.77 -3.62
N GLU A 17 14.23 -7.93 -2.60
CA GLU A 17 13.09 -7.05 -2.38
C GLU A 17 13.32 -5.74 -3.13
N LYS A 18 12.33 -5.28 -3.92
CA LYS A 18 12.37 -4.01 -4.64
C LYS A 18 11.14 -3.17 -4.35
N TRP A 19 11.35 -1.87 -4.17
CA TRP A 19 10.33 -0.86 -3.92
C TRP A 19 10.32 0.11 -5.08
N TRP A 20 9.19 0.24 -5.78
CA TRP A 20 9.20 0.82 -7.13
C TRP A 20 8.78 2.28 -7.21
N ALA A 21 7.64 2.62 -6.64
CA ALA A 21 7.07 3.96 -6.74
C ALA A 21 6.25 4.23 -5.49
N THR A 22 6.51 5.36 -4.84
CA THR A 22 5.77 5.79 -3.66
C THR A 22 4.91 7.01 -3.98
N ARG A 23 3.58 6.85 -3.93
CA ARG A 23 2.65 7.99 -4.00
C ARG A 23 2.27 8.42 -2.60
N ARG A 24 2.45 9.71 -2.29
CA ARG A 24 2.15 10.30 -0.98
C ARG A 24 1.01 11.30 -1.09
N THR A 25 0.19 11.35 -0.06
CA THR A 25 -0.77 12.43 0.16
C THR A 25 -0.78 12.78 1.64
N GLU A 26 -1.05 14.04 1.95
CA GLU A 26 -1.13 14.53 3.32
C GLU A 26 -2.50 15.17 3.51
N TYR A 27 -3.20 14.77 4.57
CA TYR A 27 -4.50 15.32 4.92
C TYR A 27 -4.65 15.43 6.43
N ARG A 28 -4.93 16.65 6.91
CA ARG A 28 -5.12 16.95 8.35
C ARG A 28 -3.97 16.44 9.25
N GLY A 29 -2.73 16.58 8.79
CA GLY A 29 -1.54 16.12 9.53
C GLY A 29 -1.33 14.61 9.54
N VAL A 30 -2.06 13.86 8.69
CA VAL A 30 -1.85 12.44 8.45
C VAL A 30 -1.28 12.25 7.05
N GLU A 31 -0.10 11.66 6.96
CA GLU A 31 0.49 11.18 5.72
C GLU A 31 -0.06 9.78 5.39
N ILE A 32 -0.51 9.61 4.15
CA ILE A 32 -0.82 8.32 3.57
C ILE A 32 0.10 8.11 2.38
N ALA A 33 0.92 7.06 2.41
CA ALA A 33 1.80 6.68 1.32
C ALA A 33 1.50 5.27 0.83
N THR A 34 1.51 5.08 -0.49
CA THR A 34 1.36 3.77 -1.14
C THR A 34 2.62 3.46 -1.94
N THR A 35 3.23 2.31 -1.68
CA THR A 35 4.42 1.84 -2.40
C THR A 35 4.23 0.42 -2.90
N VAL A 36 4.59 0.14 -4.15
CA VAL A 36 4.62 -1.23 -4.67
C VAL A 36 5.92 -1.91 -4.25
N LYS A 37 5.78 -3.07 -3.60
CA LYS A 37 6.87 -3.95 -3.18
C LYS A 37 6.81 -5.24 -3.99
N THR A 38 7.95 -5.69 -4.49
CA THR A 38 8.07 -6.99 -5.16
C THR A 38 9.17 -7.81 -4.49
N LEU A 39 8.96 -9.12 -4.39
CA LEU A 39 9.99 -10.08 -4.00
C LEU A 39 10.35 -10.94 -5.21
N GLN A 40 11.64 -11.03 -5.52
CA GLN A 40 12.16 -11.80 -6.65
C GLN A 40 13.19 -12.82 -6.17
N ARG A 41 13.17 -14.03 -6.73
CA ARG A 41 14.22 -15.05 -6.52
C ARG A 41 15.43 -14.79 -7.41
N ALA A 42 16.53 -15.48 -7.11
CA ALA A 42 17.80 -15.38 -7.86
C ALA A 42 17.68 -15.80 -9.35
N ASP A 43 16.69 -16.60 -9.71
CA ASP A 43 16.35 -16.97 -11.09
C ASP A 43 15.50 -15.91 -11.83
N ASN A 44 15.26 -14.76 -11.19
CA ASN A 44 14.38 -13.68 -11.63
C ASN A 44 12.88 -14.02 -11.63
N GLU A 45 12.45 -15.12 -11.00
CA GLU A 45 11.04 -15.37 -10.77
C GLU A 45 10.48 -14.33 -9.78
N LEU A 46 9.38 -13.67 -10.16
CA LEU A 46 8.61 -12.83 -9.25
C LEU A 46 7.75 -13.74 -8.36
N THR A 47 8.11 -13.83 -7.08
CA THR A 47 7.40 -14.73 -6.14
C THR A 47 6.24 -14.03 -5.46
N ASP A 48 6.40 -12.75 -5.12
CA ASP A 48 5.38 -11.99 -4.42
C ASP A 48 5.33 -10.53 -4.87
N GLN A 49 4.13 -9.96 -4.76
CA GLN A 49 3.89 -8.55 -5.00
C GLN A 49 2.86 -8.02 -4.01
N ASP A 50 3.26 -6.96 -3.30
CA ASP A 50 2.42 -6.27 -2.32
C ASP A 50 2.31 -4.79 -2.65
N VAL A 51 1.21 -4.18 -2.21
CA VAL A 51 1.13 -2.74 -1.99
C VAL A 51 1.29 -2.47 -0.50
N ALA A 52 2.36 -1.77 -0.14
CA ALA A 52 2.58 -1.27 1.21
C ALA A 52 1.87 0.09 1.37
N LEU A 53 0.91 0.14 2.29
CA LEU A 53 0.21 1.34 2.71
C LEU A 53 0.78 1.82 4.05
N LEU A 54 1.46 2.96 4.04
CA LEU A 54 1.89 3.69 5.22
C LEU A 54 0.79 4.69 5.60
N ILE A 55 0.41 4.70 6.88
CA ILE A 55 -0.42 5.72 7.51
C ILE A 55 0.38 6.26 8.69
N SER A 56 0.63 7.57 8.72
CA SER A 56 1.51 8.19 9.71
C SER A 56 0.96 9.53 10.17
N ASP A 57 0.88 9.72 11.48
CA ASP A 57 0.68 11.02 12.14
C ASP A 57 2.02 11.69 12.51
N HIS A 58 3.13 11.20 11.93
CA HIS A 58 4.52 11.57 12.22
C HIS A 58 5.03 11.21 13.63
N THR A 59 4.21 10.57 14.47
CA THR A 59 4.62 10.07 15.78
C THR A 59 4.66 8.54 15.83
N ASN A 60 3.68 7.89 15.22
CA ASN A 60 3.49 6.44 15.27
C ASN A 60 3.12 5.89 13.88
N PRO A 61 4.07 5.85 12.92
CA PRO A 61 3.81 5.30 11.61
C PRO A 61 3.36 3.84 11.68
N ARG A 62 2.39 3.48 10.84
CA ARG A 62 1.89 2.11 10.66
C ARG A 62 1.96 1.76 9.18
N THR A 63 2.55 0.61 8.88
CA THR A 63 2.61 0.08 7.53
C THR A 63 1.80 -1.20 7.44
N ILE A 64 0.92 -1.27 6.46
CA ILE A 64 0.11 -2.44 6.13
C ILE A 64 0.56 -2.93 4.76
N SER A 65 0.92 -4.20 4.63
CA SER A 65 1.23 -4.80 3.31
C SER A 65 0.01 -5.58 2.83
N ILE A 66 -0.44 -5.27 1.61
CA ILE A 66 -1.61 -5.88 0.99
C ILE A 66 -1.13 -6.63 -0.24
N PRO A 67 -1.27 -7.97 -0.30
CA PRO A 67 -0.97 -8.72 -1.51
C PRO A 67 -1.78 -8.21 -2.70
N VAL A 68 -1.14 -8.06 -3.86
CA VAL A 68 -1.81 -7.56 -5.06
C VAL A 68 -3.00 -8.45 -5.47
N SER A 69 -2.92 -9.76 -5.18
CA SER A 69 -4.00 -10.73 -5.44
C SER A 69 -5.30 -10.43 -4.67
N ILE A 70 -5.25 -9.68 -3.57
CA ILE A 70 -6.44 -9.29 -2.78
C ILE A 70 -6.72 -7.79 -2.82
N LEU A 71 -5.89 -6.99 -3.51
CA LEU A 71 -5.98 -5.53 -3.50
C LEU A 71 -7.33 -5.03 -4.02
N GLU A 72 -7.85 -5.62 -5.10
CA GLU A 72 -9.16 -5.26 -5.66
C GLU A 72 -10.29 -5.45 -4.66
N GLN A 73 -10.24 -6.53 -3.87
CA GLN A 73 -11.25 -6.82 -2.84
C GLN A 73 -11.18 -5.81 -1.70
N VAL A 74 -9.97 -5.40 -1.30
CA VAL A 74 -9.78 -4.36 -0.29
C VAL A 74 -10.30 -3.01 -0.78
N ILE A 75 -10.02 -2.64 -2.04
CA ILE A 75 -10.53 -1.40 -2.63
C ILE A 75 -12.05 -1.39 -2.63
N SER A 76 -12.69 -2.48 -3.08
CA SER A 76 -14.14 -2.63 -3.07
C SER A 76 -14.73 -2.44 -1.66
N ALA A 77 -14.15 -3.09 -0.65
CA ALA A 77 -14.61 -2.97 0.73
C ALA A 77 -14.49 -1.53 1.29
N LEU A 78 -13.43 -0.80 0.88
CA LEU A 78 -13.25 0.60 1.28
C LEU A 78 -14.25 1.54 0.59
N GLU A 79 -14.61 1.25 -0.67
CA GLU A 79 -15.65 1.99 -1.40
C GLU A 79 -17.03 1.81 -0.75
N ASP A 80 -17.38 0.57 -0.38
CA ASP A 80 -18.60 0.27 0.37
C ASP A 80 -18.63 1.00 1.71
N ALA A 81 -17.54 0.94 2.48
CA ALA A 81 -17.44 1.64 3.77
C ALA A 81 -17.60 3.16 3.63
N LYS A 82 -17.07 3.77 2.55
CA LYS A 82 -17.28 5.19 2.26
C LYS A 82 -18.75 5.50 1.98
N HIS A 83 -19.45 4.62 1.28
CA HIS A 83 -20.88 4.77 1.02
C HIS A 83 -21.67 4.71 2.34
N ASP A 84 -21.36 3.76 3.21
CA ASP A 84 -21.99 3.62 4.53
C ASP A 84 -21.79 4.86 5.41
N VAL A 85 -20.59 5.45 5.44
CA VAL A 85 -20.33 6.70 6.17
C VAL A 85 -21.25 7.82 5.69
N SER A 86 -21.51 7.88 4.38
CA SER A 86 -22.39 8.90 3.79
C SER A 86 -23.84 8.72 4.26
N HIS A 87 -24.32 7.47 4.30
CA HIS A 87 -25.66 7.13 4.83
C HIS A 87 -25.81 7.47 6.32
N VAL A 88 -24.80 7.16 7.13
CA VAL A 88 -24.82 7.49 8.57
C VAL A 88 -24.84 9.00 8.77
N TRP A 89 -24.02 9.74 8.03
CA TRP A 89 -23.97 11.20 8.13
C TRP A 89 -25.33 11.85 7.83
N GLU A 90 -26.00 11.42 6.76
CA GLU A 90 -27.33 11.92 6.41
C GLU A 90 -28.36 11.68 7.51
N ARG A 91 -28.30 10.55 8.20
CA ARG A 91 -29.23 10.21 9.30
C ARG A 91 -28.97 10.97 10.59
N VAL A 92 -27.75 11.42 10.85
CA VAL A 92 -27.36 12.09 12.10
C VAL A 92 -27.45 13.61 12.00
N THR A 93 -27.41 14.17 10.79
CA THR A 93 -27.39 15.63 10.55
C THR A 93 -28.67 16.20 9.96
N LYS A 94 -29.64 15.37 9.60
CA LYS A 94 -31.01 15.75 9.18
C LYS A 94 -32.02 15.24 10.20
#